data_AF-A0A1I7X7H6-F1
#
_entry.id   AF-A0A1I7X7H6-F1
#
_cell.length_a   1.000
_cell.length_b   1.000
_cell.length_c   1.000
_cell.angle_alpha   90.00
_cell.angle_beta   90.00
_cell.angle_gamma   90.00
#
_symmetry.space_group_name_H-M   'P 1'
#
loop_
_entity.id
_entity.type
_entity.pdbx_description
1 polymer ?
#
loop_
_entity_poly.entity_id
_entity_poly.type
_entity_poly.pdbx_seq_one_letter_code
_entity_poly.pdbx_strand_id
1 'polypeptide(L)'
;MYADMTVNVQSLQLAAGRNACRFCRFSRCLNSGMKLEAVRLDKKNDKMTKRKKAEVDSDDYNEDQENIESLSTKRMCMDNRLLTTSLLLIDKTATHSSRKQPLRTTMLTLAMAMEESDLLDGDRTEMSFRVSSRADSDACMESERRLLTWAIDWTRQVADMEDAISNTDKIALLRACWASLTLLELGARSCKGAATVLPLPNNTFLHADIPPPQNCFLNAKVLYSLLKWSHCDLKQLSLSAKELVLLKAIVVLNPDAPGLSPRAQSAVSALRDRVHSALYQHCVSLIDSYKAAHRLAKVLLLIPQLTLMAVEVVEHLRLRHTFIAHPKLIDPLLFQLYGDIFEEGKTEEAYLVLV
;
A
#
# COMPACT_ATOMS: atom_id res chain seq x y z
N MET A 1 -5.66 17.98 25.84
CA MET A 1 -6.79 17.84 26.78
C MET A 1 -8.02 18.52 26.18
N TYR A 2 -8.78 17.82 25.34
CA TYR A 2 -10.11 18.29 24.95
C TYR A 2 -11.05 17.92 26.10
N ALA A 3 -11.28 18.89 26.99
CA ALA A 3 -12.18 18.73 28.11
C ALA A 3 -13.61 18.55 27.58
N ASP A 4 -14.21 17.42 27.96
CA ASP A 4 -15.65 17.16 27.96
C ASP A 4 -16.37 18.35 28.59
N MET A 5 -16.93 19.21 27.74
CA MET A 5 -17.88 20.24 28.16
C MET A 5 -19.27 19.70 27.87
N THR A 6 -19.71 18.75 28.70
CA THR A 6 -21.13 18.49 28.99
C THR A 6 -21.71 19.70 29.72
N VAL A 7 -21.75 20.84 29.04
CA VAL A 7 -22.45 22.03 29.51
C VAL A 7 -23.91 21.83 29.13
N ASN A 8 -24.73 21.68 30.18
CA ASN A 8 -26.17 21.49 30.14
C ASN A 8 -26.85 22.34 29.06
N VAL A 9 -27.24 21.68 27.95
CA VAL A 9 -27.54 22.29 26.64
C VAL A 9 -28.85 23.10 26.64
N GLN A 10 -29.65 23.04 27.70
CA GLN A 10 -30.98 23.66 27.75
C GLN A 10 -31.02 25.06 28.37
N SER A 11 -30.02 25.50 29.15
CA SER A 11 -30.14 26.73 29.96
C SER A 11 -29.38 27.97 29.43
N LEU A 12 -28.47 27.82 28.47
CA LEU A 12 -27.57 28.92 28.04
C LEU A 12 -28.16 29.89 26.99
N GLN A 13 -29.29 29.56 26.35
CA GLN A 13 -29.90 30.41 25.33
C GLN A 13 -30.89 31.45 25.88
N LEU A 14 -31.28 31.38 27.15
CA LEU A 14 -32.24 32.32 27.74
C LEU A 14 -31.60 33.65 28.21
N ALA A 15 -30.27 33.73 28.35
CA ALA A 15 -29.60 34.93 28.88
C ALA A 15 -28.54 35.57 27.97
N ALA A 16 -27.90 34.83 27.03
CA ALA A 16 -26.67 35.30 26.36
C ALA A 16 -26.80 35.59 24.84
N GLY A 17 -28.00 35.48 24.27
CA GLY A 17 -28.26 35.79 22.87
C GLY A 17 -27.72 34.75 21.86
N ARG A 18 -28.17 34.86 20.61
CA ARG A 18 -27.96 33.86 19.53
C ARG A 18 -26.50 33.59 19.14
N ASN A 19 -25.55 34.42 19.59
CA ASN A 19 -24.14 34.32 19.25
C ASN A 19 -23.29 33.71 20.38
N ALA A 20 -23.90 33.34 21.52
CA ALA A 20 -23.19 32.80 22.68
C ALA A 20 -22.55 31.42 22.42
N CYS A 21 -23.19 30.58 21.59
CA CYS A 21 -22.66 29.26 21.25
C CYS A 21 -22.95 28.92 19.78
N ARG A 22 -21.87 28.73 19.01
CA ARG A 22 -21.93 28.34 17.59
C ARG A 22 -22.53 26.95 17.39
N PHE A 23 -22.18 25.99 18.24
CA PHE A 23 -22.67 24.62 18.17
C PHE A 23 -24.19 24.54 18.40
N CYS A 24 -24.70 25.12 19.49
CA CYS A 24 -26.14 25.11 19.78
C CYS A 24 -26.95 25.83 18.70
N ARG A 25 -26.41 26.91 18.11
CA ARG A 25 -27.04 27.60 16.98
C ARG A 25 -27.11 26.69 15.74
N PHE A 26 -26.01 26.04 15.39
CA PHE A 26 -25.94 25.14 14.24
C PHE A 26 -26.87 23.93 14.41
N SER A 27 -26.86 23.29 15.59
CA SER A 27 -27.76 22.17 15.91
C SER A 27 -29.24 22.57 15.80
N ARG A 28 -29.61 23.76 16.28
CA ARG A 28 -30.98 24.28 16.15
C ARG A 28 -31.37 24.59 14.71
N CYS A 29 -30.44 25.06 13.87
CA CYS A 29 -30.66 25.25 12.43
C CYS A 29 -31.02 23.92 11.75
N LEU A 30 -30.27 22.85 12.04
CA LEU A 30 -30.56 21.51 11.52
C LEU A 30 -31.90 20.97 12.03
N ASN A 31 -32.18 21.11 13.33
CA ASN A 31 -33.46 20.68 13.93
C ASN A 31 -34.67 21.48 13.40
N SER A 32 -34.45 22.70 12.89
CA SER A 32 -35.48 23.51 12.23
C SER A 32 -35.64 23.18 10.75
N GLY A 33 -35.00 22.12 10.26
CA GLY A 33 -35.13 21.62 8.90
C GLY A 33 -34.21 22.29 7.88
N MET A 34 -33.17 23.01 8.30
CA MET A 34 -32.16 23.52 7.36
C MET A 34 -31.35 22.36 6.78
N LYS A 35 -31.36 22.25 5.45
CA LYS A 35 -30.64 21.25 4.67
C LYS A 35 -29.22 21.69 4.40
N LEU A 36 -28.23 20.88 4.78
CA LEU A 36 -26.82 21.18 4.57
C LEU A 36 -26.49 21.23 3.07
N GLU A 37 -27.12 20.35 2.30
CA GLU A 37 -27.02 20.23 0.85
C GLU A 37 -27.60 21.43 0.09
N ALA A 38 -28.41 22.28 0.74
CA ALA A 38 -28.95 23.49 0.13
C ALA A 38 -27.96 24.67 0.15
N VAL A 39 -26.84 24.54 0.87
CA VAL A 39 -25.79 25.57 0.94
C VAL A 39 -24.98 25.53 -0.36
N ARG A 40 -25.23 26.49 -1.24
CA ARG A 40 -24.43 26.69 -2.46
C ARG A 40 -23.08 27.30 -2.07
N LEU A 41 -21.99 26.69 -2.52
CA LEU A 41 -20.66 27.32 -2.45
C LEU A 41 -20.66 28.59 -3.32
N ASP A 42 -20.08 29.68 -2.80
CA ASP A 42 -20.07 30.97 -3.48
C ASP A 42 -19.46 30.85 -4.89
N LYS A 43 -20.21 31.33 -5.89
CA LYS A 43 -19.85 31.34 -7.33
C LYS A 43 -18.54 32.07 -7.67
N LYS A 44 -17.84 32.67 -6.70
CA LYS A 44 -16.55 33.33 -6.93
C LYS A 44 -15.44 32.33 -7.29
N ASN A 45 -15.54 31.06 -6.88
CA ASN A 45 -14.62 30.01 -7.32
C ASN A 45 -15.02 29.33 -8.64
N ASP A 46 -16.27 29.49 -9.09
CA ASP A 46 -16.80 28.83 -10.30
C ASP A 46 -16.35 29.51 -11.60
N LYS A 47 -15.80 30.74 -11.53
CA LYS A 47 -15.17 31.40 -12.68
C LYS A 47 -13.80 30.81 -13.03
N MET A 48 -13.13 30.15 -12.08
CA MET A 48 -11.85 29.48 -12.31
C MET A 48 -12.03 28.12 -13.00
N THR A 49 -13.18 27.45 -12.78
CA THR A 49 -13.56 26.18 -13.42
C THR A 49 -14.26 26.38 -14.76
N LYS A 50 -15.03 27.47 -14.97
CA LYS A 50 -15.70 27.76 -16.25
C LYS A 50 -14.78 28.25 -17.37
N ARG A 51 -13.62 28.83 -17.08
CA ARG A 51 -12.64 29.19 -18.12
C ARG A 51 -12.10 27.98 -18.88
N LYS A 52 -12.27 26.75 -18.34
CA LYS A 52 -11.86 25.50 -18.99
C LYS A 52 -12.93 24.82 -19.83
N LYS A 53 -14.18 25.31 -19.86
CA LYS A 53 -15.31 24.59 -20.49
C LYS A 53 -16.10 25.42 -21.53
N ALA A 54 -15.65 26.62 -21.86
CA ALA A 54 -16.36 27.50 -22.78
C ALA A 54 -15.40 28.29 -23.68
N GLU A 55 -14.48 27.61 -24.37
CA GLU A 55 -13.89 28.08 -25.64
C GLU A 55 -13.71 26.85 -26.53
N VAL A 56 -14.82 26.42 -27.13
CA VAL A 56 -14.81 25.75 -28.43
C VAL A 56 -15.54 26.73 -29.33
N ASP A 57 -14.88 27.09 -30.43
CA ASP A 57 -15.30 28.02 -31.47
C ASP A 57 -14.79 29.48 -31.34
N SER A 58 -13.48 29.62 -31.59
CA SER A 58 -12.83 30.81 -32.13
C SER A 58 -11.40 30.41 -32.51
N ASP A 59 -11.18 30.13 -33.80
CA ASP A 59 -9.84 29.97 -34.38
C ASP A 59 -9.06 31.28 -34.21
N ASP A 60 -8.31 31.40 -33.11
CA ASP A 60 -7.19 32.34 -33.01
C ASP A 60 -5.96 31.53 -32.54
N TYR A 61 -5.11 31.19 -33.50
CA TYR A 61 -3.90 30.38 -33.29
C TYR A 61 -2.85 31.20 -32.53
N ASN A 62 -2.82 31.06 -31.21
CA ASN A 62 -1.71 31.55 -30.38
C ASN A 62 -0.63 30.46 -30.24
N GLU A 63 0.42 30.53 -31.06
CA GLU A 63 1.61 29.64 -31.01
C GLU A 63 2.30 29.59 -29.62
N ASP A 64 2.15 30.63 -28.79
CA ASP A 64 2.73 30.69 -27.45
C ASP A 64 2.04 29.74 -26.45
N GLN A 65 0.76 29.40 -26.66
CA GLN A 65 -0.02 28.57 -25.73
C GLN A 65 0.26 27.07 -25.93
N GLU A 66 0.44 26.62 -27.18
CA GLU A 66 0.93 25.28 -27.50
C GLU A 66 2.37 25.06 -27.00
N ASN A 67 3.22 26.10 -27.06
CA ASN A 67 4.60 26.00 -26.57
C ASN A 67 4.66 25.78 -25.04
N ILE A 68 3.86 26.50 -24.25
CA ILE A 68 3.80 26.36 -22.79
C ILE A 68 3.15 25.03 -22.36
N GLU A 69 2.06 24.62 -23.03
CA GLU A 69 1.44 23.31 -22.78
C GLU A 69 2.38 22.15 -23.17
N SER A 70 3.15 22.29 -24.26
CA SER A 70 4.13 21.27 -24.66
C SER A 70 5.28 21.16 -23.63
N LEU A 71 5.75 22.29 -23.08
CA LEU A 71 6.83 22.32 -22.08
C LEU A 71 6.39 21.73 -20.74
N SER A 72 5.18 22.04 -20.28
CA SER A 72 4.61 21.46 -19.05
C SER A 72 4.38 19.95 -19.18
N THR A 73 3.87 19.50 -20.33
CA THR A 73 3.68 18.07 -20.64
C THR A 73 5.03 17.33 -20.75
N LYS A 74 6.03 17.95 -21.37
CA LYS A 74 7.40 17.42 -21.43
C LYS A 74 8.04 17.31 -20.04
N ARG A 75 7.85 18.31 -19.17
CA ARG A 75 8.33 18.28 -17.79
C ARG A 75 7.70 17.14 -17.00
N MET A 76 6.37 17.03 -17.03
CA MET A 76 5.65 15.93 -16.37
C MET A 76 6.09 14.56 -16.92
N CYS A 77 6.35 14.48 -18.22
CA CYS A 77 6.88 13.27 -18.86
C CYS A 77 8.26 12.87 -18.30
N MET A 78 9.14 13.85 -18.05
CA MET A 78 10.44 13.62 -17.42
C MET A 78 10.30 13.22 -15.95
N ASP A 79 9.46 13.91 -15.18
CA ASP A 79 9.25 13.63 -13.76
C ASP A 79 8.72 12.19 -13.55
N ASN A 80 7.76 11.76 -14.37
CA ASN A 80 7.24 10.40 -14.35
C ASN A 80 8.29 9.34 -14.71
N ARG A 81 9.22 9.66 -15.63
CA ARG A 81 10.35 8.78 -15.97
C ARG A 81 11.34 8.67 -14.82
N LEU A 82 11.64 9.77 -14.14
CA LEU A 82 12.50 9.79 -12.97
C LEU A 82 11.87 8.99 -11.83
N LEU A 83 10.58 9.21 -11.54
CA LEU A 83 9.80 8.45 -10.56
C LEU A 83 9.86 6.94 -10.85
N THR A 84 9.59 6.54 -12.09
CA THR A 84 9.68 5.12 -12.50
C THR A 84 11.09 4.56 -12.30
N THR A 85 12.12 5.35 -12.57
CA THR A 85 13.53 4.94 -12.40
C THR A 85 13.88 4.78 -10.92
N SER A 86 13.43 5.69 -10.05
CA SER A 86 13.59 5.58 -8.60
C SER A 86 12.91 4.32 -8.06
N LEU A 87 11.69 4.02 -8.51
CA LEU A 87 10.96 2.81 -8.12
C LEU A 87 11.66 1.52 -8.59
N LEU A 88 12.23 1.52 -9.81
CA LEU A 88 13.06 0.41 -10.29
C LEU A 88 14.32 0.21 -9.43
N LEU A 89 14.94 1.31 -8.98
CA LEU A 89 16.09 1.24 -8.09
C LEU A 89 15.68 0.64 -6.73
N ILE A 90 14.53 1.05 -6.17
CA ILE A 90 13.97 0.49 -4.93
C ILE A 90 13.73 -1.02 -5.07
N ASP A 91 13.11 -1.48 -6.17
CA ASP A 91 12.89 -2.93 -6.40
C ASP A 91 14.22 -3.70 -6.45
N LYS A 92 15.23 -3.11 -7.09
CA LYS A 92 16.55 -3.70 -7.20
C LYS A 92 17.26 -3.77 -5.84
N THR A 93 17.27 -2.68 -5.07
CA THR A 93 17.95 -2.66 -3.76
C THR A 93 17.26 -3.57 -2.76
N ALA A 94 15.93 -3.62 -2.74
CA ALA A 94 15.16 -4.46 -1.82
C ALA A 94 15.34 -5.97 -2.09
N THR A 95 15.67 -6.37 -3.33
CA THR A 95 15.86 -7.79 -3.70
C THR A 95 17.31 -8.27 -3.53
N HIS A 96 18.29 -7.36 -3.47
CA HIS A 96 19.69 -7.69 -3.25
C HIS A 96 20.00 -8.13 -1.82
N SER A 97 21.04 -8.94 -1.66
CA SER A 97 21.57 -9.30 -0.34
C SER A 97 22.38 -8.17 0.28
N SER A 98 22.26 -7.96 1.60
CA SER A 98 23.25 -7.21 2.37
C SER A 98 24.42 -8.13 2.74
N ARG A 99 25.66 -7.66 2.60
CA ARG A 99 26.88 -8.41 3.00
C ARG A 99 27.31 -8.09 4.43
N LYS A 100 26.53 -7.28 5.16
CA LYS A 100 26.85 -6.85 6.52
C LYS A 100 26.45 -7.94 7.52
N GLN A 101 27.18 -8.04 8.63
CA GLN A 101 26.87 -9.01 9.68
C GLN A 101 25.57 -8.62 10.40
N PRO A 102 24.74 -9.58 10.81
CA PRO A 102 23.55 -9.31 11.62
C PRO A 102 23.92 -8.63 12.93
N LEU A 103 23.33 -7.46 13.20
CA LEU A 103 23.31 -6.89 14.54
C LEU A 103 22.40 -7.77 15.40
N ARG A 104 22.95 -8.36 16.47
CA ARG A 104 22.16 -9.17 17.42
C ARG A 104 21.38 -8.25 18.34
N THR A 105 20.23 -7.77 17.88
CA THR A 105 19.28 -7.05 18.73
C THR A 105 18.26 -8.04 19.27
N THR A 106 18.27 -8.29 20.58
CA THR A 106 17.40 -9.27 21.24
C THR A 106 15.92 -8.85 21.29
N MET A 107 15.62 -7.57 21.08
CA MET A 107 14.25 -7.02 21.04
C MET A 107 14.12 -5.99 19.91
N LEU A 108 13.73 -6.44 18.73
CA LEU A 108 13.51 -5.57 17.55
C LEU A 108 12.03 -5.23 17.42
N THR A 109 11.70 -3.94 17.35
CA THR A 109 10.33 -3.46 17.11
C THR A 109 10.15 -2.99 15.67
N LEU A 110 8.90 -2.95 15.19
CA LEU A 110 8.59 -2.39 13.86
C LEU A 110 9.00 -0.92 13.74
N ALA A 111 8.87 -0.13 14.80
CA ALA A 111 9.30 1.27 14.81
C ALA A 111 10.81 1.41 14.59
N MET A 112 11.60 0.60 15.31
CA MET A 112 13.05 0.55 15.14
C MET A 112 13.44 0.07 13.73
N ALA A 113 12.78 -0.97 13.23
CA ALA A 113 13.05 -1.52 11.90
C ALA A 113 12.73 -0.54 10.76
N MET A 114 11.70 0.31 10.93
CA MET A 114 11.34 1.35 9.96
C MET A 114 12.26 2.57 10.02
N GLU A 115 12.78 2.90 11.20
CA GLU A 115 13.68 4.04 11.40
C GLU A 115 15.11 3.69 10.96
N GLU A 116 15.65 2.59 11.48
CA GLU A 116 17.00 2.12 11.25
C GLU A 116 17.03 0.83 10.41
N SER A 117 17.19 0.98 9.09
CA SER A 117 17.24 -0.18 8.17
C SER A 117 18.34 -1.17 8.48
N ASP A 118 19.47 -0.72 9.01
CA ASP A 118 20.67 -1.53 9.22
C ASP A 118 20.42 -2.67 10.25
N LEU A 119 19.40 -2.53 11.10
CA LEU A 119 18.98 -3.58 12.04
C LEU A 119 18.49 -4.84 11.34
N LEU A 120 18.01 -4.74 10.09
CA LEU A 120 17.54 -5.86 9.28
C LEU A 120 18.60 -6.41 8.32
N ASP A 121 19.85 -5.94 8.38
CA ASP A 121 20.89 -6.35 7.41
C ASP A 121 21.14 -7.86 7.39
N GLY A 122 21.01 -8.52 8.54
CA GLY A 122 21.08 -9.97 8.65
C GLY A 122 20.00 -10.74 7.90
N ASP A 123 18.82 -10.13 7.75
CA ASP A 123 17.65 -10.73 7.10
C ASP A 123 17.62 -10.47 5.59
N ARG A 124 18.49 -9.59 5.07
CA ARG A 124 18.59 -9.26 3.65
C ARG A 124 19.43 -10.31 2.91
N THR A 125 18.84 -11.47 2.67
CA THR A 125 19.41 -12.48 1.76
C THR A 125 19.06 -12.17 0.30
N GLU A 126 19.79 -12.73 -0.66
CA GLU A 126 19.49 -12.54 -2.08
C GLU A 126 18.16 -13.25 -2.42
N MET A 127 17.19 -12.51 -2.97
CA MET A 127 15.93 -13.12 -3.39
C MET A 127 16.10 -13.81 -4.74
N SER A 128 16.04 -15.14 -4.72
CA SER A 128 16.09 -15.97 -5.92
C SER A 128 14.96 -16.99 -5.92
N PHE A 129 14.28 -17.07 -7.06
CA PHE A 129 13.02 -17.81 -7.23
C PHE A 129 13.21 -19.07 -8.09
N ARG A 130 14.39 -19.72 -7.99
CA ARG A 130 14.64 -20.97 -8.73
C ARG A 130 13.90 -22.12 -8.06
N VAL A 131 13.31 -23.00 -8.84
CA VAL A 131 12.57 -24.17 -8.33
C VAL A 131 13.57 -25.30 -8.11
N SER A 132 14.25 -25.31 -6.95
CA SER A 132 15.34 -26.26 -6.67
C SER A 132 14.90 -27.43 -5.82
N SER A 133 14.24 -27.15 -4.69
CA SER A 133 13.71 -28.16 -3.76
C SER A 133 12.36 -27.72 -3.21
N ARG A 134 11.56 -28.69 -2.76
CA ARG A 134 10.27 -28.39 -2.14
C ARG A 134 10.49 -27.72 -0.79
N ALA A 135 9.72 -26.69 -0.47
CA ALA A 135 9.79 -26.01 0.81
C ALA A 135 9.30 -26.92 1.94
N ASP A 136 10.10 -27.02 2.99
CA ASP A 136 9.72 -27.54 4.30
C ASP A 136 9.27 -26.39 5.22
N SER A 137 8.98 -26.70 6.48
CA SER A 137 8.52 -25.70 7.45
C SER A 137 9.54 -24.59 7.69
N ASP A 138 10.83 -24.92 7.75
CA ASP A 138 11.90 -23.95 8.03
C ASP A 138 12.12 -23.03 6.82
N ALA A 139 12.13 -23.58 5.60
CA ALA A 139 12.21 -22.80 4.38
C ALA A 139 11.02 -21.85 4.20
N CYS A 140 9.82 -22.23 4.66
CA CYS A 140 8.65 -21.35 4.67
C CYS A 140 8.85 -20.16 5.62
N MET A 141 9.38 -20.39 6.82
CA MET A 141 9.66 -19.34 7.81
C MET A 141 10.74 -18.38 7.33
N GLU A 142 11.83 -18.89 6.76
CA GLU A 142 12.89 -18.06 6.17
C GLU A 142 12.35 -17.19 5.02
N SER A 143 11.51 -17.78 4.17
CA SER A 143 10.87 -17.06 3.06
C SER A 143 9.94 -15.96 3.57
N GLU A 144 9.13 -16.26 4.59
CA GLU A 144 8.24 -15.30 5.23
C GLU A 144 9.01 -14.12 5.82
N ARG A 145 10.06 -14.39 6.63
CA ARG A 145 10.95 -13.36 7.19
C ARG A 145 11.53 -12.50 6.08
N ARG A 146 12.04 -13.14 5.02
CA ARG A 146 12.67 -12.43 3.90
C ARG A 146 11.70 -11.53 3.14
N LEU A 147 10.47 -11.98 2.93
CA LEU A 147 9.39 -11.22 2.28
C LEU A 147 8.94 -10.05 3.16
N LEU A 148 8.89 -10.23 4.48
CA LEU A 148 8.65 -9.14 5.42
C LEU A 148 9.73 -8.07 5.37
N THR A 149 11.01 -8.45 5.43
CA THR A 149 12.13 -7.51 5.29
C THR A 149 12.10 -6.78 3.94
N TRP A 150 11.80 -7.51 2.85
CA TRP A 150 11.64 -6.93 1.51
C TRP A 150 10.51 -5.89 1.47
N ALA A 151 9.36 -6.20 2.07
CA ALA A 151 8.22 -5.29 2.12
C ALA A 151 8.49 -4.07 3.01
N ILE A 152 9.23 -4.23 4.13
CA ILE A 152 9.70 -3.11 4.96
C ILE A 152 10.56 -2.17 4.13
N ASP A 153 11.57 -2.71 3.42
CA ASP A 153 12.46 -1.91 2.58
C ASP A 153 11.69 -1.17 1.48
N TRP A 154 10.70 -1.82 0.87
CA TRP A 154 9.81 -1.22 -0.12
C TRP A 154 8.96 -0.10 0.45
N THR A 155 8.22 -0.36 1.53
CA THR A 155 7.30 0.61 2.13
C THR A 155 8.06 1.82 2.66
N ARG A 156 9.20 1.60 3.33
CA ARG A 156 10.06 2.67 3.85
C ARG A 156 10.56 3.57 2.73
N GLN A 157 11.21 3.00 1.71
CA GLN A 157 11.81 3.80 0.62
C GLN A 157 10.74 4.53 -0.23
N VAL A 158 9.57 3.95 -0.43
CA VAL A 158 8.46 4.62 -1.14
C VAL A 158 7.87 5.75 -0.29
N ALA A 159 7.69 5.53 1.02
CA ALA A 159 7.21 6.57 1.93
C ALA A 159 8.20 7.72 2.09
N ASP A 160 9.51 7.43 2.08
CA ASP A 160 10.59 8.43 2.15
C ASP A 160 10.64 9.38 0.94
N MET A 161 9.85 9.12 -0.12
CA MET A 161 9.68 10.06 -1.22
C MET A 161 8.84 11.29 -0.83
N GLU A 162 8.16 11.25 0.33
CA GLU A 162 7.31 12.32 0.85
C GLU A 162 7.63 12.60 2.33
N ASP A 163 8.21 13.78 2.61
CA ASP A 163 8.60 14.20 3.97
C ASP A 163 7.42 14.27 4.97
N ALA A 164 6.19 14.27 4.45
CA ALA A 164 4.98 14.33 5.25
C ALA A 164 4.62 13.01 5.96
N ILE A 165 5.23 11.88 5.56
CA ILE A 165 4.89 10.54 6.05
C ILE A 165 5.79 10.20 7.24
N SER A 166 5.19 10.10 8.42
CA SER A 166 5.92 9.79 9.66
C SER A 166 6.21 8.29 9.81
N ASN A 167 7.01 7.91 10.82
CA ASN A 167 7.35 6.50 11.06
C ASN A 167 6.12 5.65 11.41
N THR A 168 5.16 6.21 12.15
CA THR A 168 3.90 5.53 12.47
C THR A 168 3.05 5.33 11.21
N ASP A 169 3.01 6.32 10.32
CA ASP A 169 2.33 6.22 9.02
C ASP A 169 2.97 5.12 8.15
N LYS A 170 4.31 4.98 8.15
CA LYS A 170 5.01 3.89 7.43
C LYS A 170 4.58 2.51 7.90
N ILE A 171 4.42 2.32 9.22
CA ILE A 171 3.93 1.07 9.80
C ILE A 171 2.47 0.82 9.38
N ALA A 172 1.63 1.85 9.38
CA ALA A 172 0.25 1.75 8.91
C ALA A 172 0.17 1.32 7.43
N LEU A 173 1.00 1.91 6.57
CA LEU A 173 1.12 1.51 5.16
C LEU A 173 1.60 0.05 5.04
N LEU A 174 2.65 -0.34 5.78
CA LEU A 174 3.17 -1.71 5.76
C LEU A 174 2.07 -2.71 6.14
N ARG A 175 1.32 -2.44 7.20
CA ARG A 175 0.22 -3.31 7.67
C ARG A 175 -0.83 -3.51 6.57
N ALA A 176 -1.17 -2.43 5.85
CA ALA A 176 -2.13 -2.47 4.77
C ALA A 176 -1.62 -3.15 3.50
N CYS A 177 -0.30 -3.12 3.22
CA CYS A 177 0.25 -3.55 1.93
C CYS A 177 1.08 -4.84 1.97
N TRP A 178 1.58 -5.31 3.12
CA TRP A 178 2.53 -6.43 3.16
C TRP A 178 2.00 -7.69 2.47
N ALA A 179 0.79 -8.12 2.78
CA ALA A 179 0.21 -9.34 2.22
C ALA A 179 -0.05 -9.21 0.71
N SER A 180 -0.67 -8.12 0.27
CA SER A 180 -0.97 -7.87 -1.15
C SER A 180 0.28 -7.67 -1.99
N LEU A 181 1.30 -6.99 -1.46
CA LEU A 181 2.59 -6.78 -2.10
C LEU A 181 3.36 -8.10 -2.23
N THR A 182 3.35 -8.94 -1.19
CA THR A 182 3.96 -10.28 -1.19
C THR A 182 3.30 -11.19 -2.21
N LEU A 183 1.96 -11.24 -2.24
CA LEU A 183 1.22 -12.04 -3.21
C LEU A 183 1.48 -11.56 -4.65
N LEU A 184 1.56 -10.26 -4.90
CA LEU A 184 1.90 -9.71 -6.21
C LEU A 184 3.29 -10.16 -6.67
N GLU A 185 4.29 -10.13 -5.79
CA GLU A 185 5.65 -10.58 -6.12
C GLU A 185 5.68 -12.09 -6.42
N LEU A 186 5.14 -12.91 -5.53
CA LEU A 186 5.11 -14.37 -5.72
C LEU A 186 4.32 -14.76 -6.98
N GLY A 187 3.19 -14.09 -7.22
CA GLY A 187 2.38 -14.30 -8.41
C GLY A 187 3.11 -13.93 -9.70
N ALA A 188 3.78 -12.78 -9.74
CA ALA A 188 4.59 -12.36 -10.88
C ALA A 188 5.74 -13.33 -11.18
N ARG A 189 6.36 -13.90 -10.15
CA ARG A 189 7.42 -14.92 -10.29
C ARG A 189 6.87 -16.25 -10.80
N SER A 190 5.70 -16.66 -10.33
CA SER A 190 5.05 -17.91 -10.74
C SER A 190 4.70 -17.96 -12.23
N CYS A 191 4.42 -16.80 -12.85
CA CYS A 191 4.07 -16.70 -14.27
C CYS A 191 5.13 -17.32 -15.21
N LYS A 192 6.40 -17.36 -14.78
CA LYS A 192 7.54 -17.88 -15.52
C LYS A 192 7.71 -19.40 -15.41
N GLY A 193 7.04 -20.03 -14.44
CA GLY A 193 7.16 -21.46 -14.14
C GLY A 193 5.95 -22.28 -14.59
N ALA A 194 5.82 -23.46 -13.98
CA ALA A 194 4.67 -24.35 -14.15
C ALA A 194 3.44 -23.81 -13.39
N ALA A 195 2.24 -24.07 -13.93
CA ALA A 195 0.99 -23.53 -13.39
C ALA A 195 0.66 -23.95 -11.95
N THR A 196 1.21 -25.08 -11.51
CA THR A 196 0.97 -25.66 -10.18
C THR A 196 2.08 -25.33 -9.18
N VAL A 197 3.11 -24.58 -9.57
CA VAL A 197 4.31 -24.36 -8.75
C VAL A 197 4.44 -22.89 -8.36
N LEU A 198 4.49 -22.62 -7.06
CA LEU A 198 4.77 -21.29 -6.52
C LEU A 198 6.22 -21.23 -6.04
N PRO A 199 7.11 -20.49 -6.72
CA PRO A 199 8.49 -20.31 -6.27
C PRO A 199 8.56 -19.34 -5.08
N LEU A 200 9.40 -19.65 -4.10
CA LEU A 200 9.71 -18.84 -2.93
C LEU A 200 11.08 -18.14 -3.09
N PRO A 201 11.38 -17.07 -2.32
CA PRO A 201 12.58 -16.26 -2.50
C PRO A 201 13.90 -16.93 -2.06
N ASN A 202 13.85 -18.12 -1.46
CA ASN A 202 15.02 -18.88 -1.01
C ASN A 202 15.33 -20.10 -1.91
N ASN A 203 14.93 -20.07 -3.18
CA ASN A 203 15.08 -21.17 -4.15
C ASN A 203 14.29 -22.46 -3.82
N THR A 204 13.30 -22.37 -2.94
CA THR A 204 12.35 -23.46 -2.69
C THR A 204 11.02 -23.20 -3.41
N PHE A 205 10.12 -24.18 -3.38
CA PHE A 205 8.79 -24.04 -3.99
C PHE A 205 7.68 -24.75 -3.21
N LEU A 206 6.46 -24.25 -3.40
CA LEU A 206 5.21 -24.88 -2.98
C LEU A 206 4.47 -25.44 -4.21
N HIS A 207 3.72 -26.53 -4.02
CA HIS A 207 2.95 -27.18 -5.08
C HIS A 207 1.46 -27.12 -4.76
N ALA A 208 0.62 -26.75 -5.75
CA ALA A 208 -0.81 -26.54 -5.56
C ALA A 208 -1.56 -27.78 -5.05
N ASP A 209 -1.18 -28.96 -5.54
CA ASP A 209 -1.89 -30.21 -5.24
C ASP A 209 -1.49 -30.85 -3.90
N ILE A 210 -0.51 -30.26 -3.19
CA ILE A 210 -0.01 -30.82 -1.94
C ILE A 210 -0.23 -29.77 -0.84
N PRO A 211 -0.76 -30.17 0.34
CA PRO A 211 -0.94 -29.21 1.43
C PRO A 211 0.39 -28.50 1.77
N PRO A 212 0.35 -27.18 2.02
CA PRO A 212 1.51 -26.44 2.48
C PRO A 212 2.06 -27.01 3.80
N PRO A 213 3.36 -26.83 4.08
CA PRO A 213 3.93 -27.15 5.38
C PRO A 213 3.19 -26.44 6.53
N GLN A 214 3.25 -27.01 7.74
CA GLN A 214 2.45 -26.57 8.90
C GLN A 214 2.62 -25.08 9.25
N ASN A 215 3.84 -24.54 9.08
CA ASN A 215 4.15 -23.14 9.40
C ASN A 215 4.09 -22.21 8.19
N CYS A 216 3.57 -22.66 7.04
CA CYS A 216 3.47 -21.82 5.86
C CYS A 216 2.53 -20.62 6.10
N PHE A 217 2.99 -19.44 5.71
CA PHE A 217 2.21 -18.19 5.73
C PHE A 217 1.04 -18.17 4.73
N LEU A 218 1.03 -19.13 3.80
CA LEU A 218 -0.07 -19.36 2.86
C LEU A 218 -0.80 -20.66 3.21
N ASN A 219 -2.13 -20.60 3.27
CA ASN A 219 -2.97 -21.78 3.28
C ASN A 219 -3.19 -22.33 1.85
N ALA A 220 -3.70 -23.56 1.74
CA ALA A 220 -3.91 -24.22 0.45
C ALA A 220 -4.87 -23.44 -0.48
N LYS A 221 -5.89 -22.78 0.08
CA LYS A 221 -6.88 -22.00 -0.68
C LYS A 221 -6.23 -20.78 -1.35
N VAL A 222 -5.43 -20.03 -0.60
CA VAL A 222 -4.72 -18.85 -1.11
C VAL A 222 -3.66 -19.29 -2.11
N LEU A 223 -2.91 -20.36 -1.84
CA LEU A 223 -1.92 -20.91 -2.77
C LEU A 223 -2.55 -21.23 -4.13
N TYR A 224 -3.66 -21.97 -4.14
CA TYR A 224 -4.38 -22.31 -5.36
C TYR A 224 -4.94 -21.06 -6.07
N SER A 225 -5.57 -20.15 -5.32
CA SER A 225 -6.15 -18.91 -5.86
C SER A 225 -5.08 -18.01 -6.47
N LEU A 226 -3.93 -17.88 -5.82
CA LEU A 226 -2.80 -17.10 -6.30
C LEU A 226 -2.22 -17.67 -7.60
N LEU A 227 -2.01 -18.99 -7.67
CA LEU A 227 -1.49 -19.64 -8.87
C LEU A 227 -2.45 -19.52 -10.04
N LYS A 228 -3.75 -19.71 -9.79
CA LYS A 228 -4.81 -19.49 -10.78
C LYS A 228 -4.82 -18.05 -11.28
N TRP A 229 -4.90 -17.08 -10.38
CA TRP A 229 -4.88 -15.65 -10.73
C TRP A 229 -3.60 -15.26 -11.49
N SER A 230 -2.45 -15.80 -11.10
CA SER A 230 -1.18 -15.54 -11.78
C SER A 230 -1.18 -16.04 -13.21
N HIS A 231 -1.67 -17.26 -13.46
CA HIS A 231 -1.66 -17.87 -14.79
C HIS A 231 -2.80 -17.39 -15.69
N CYS A 232 -3.97 -17.13 -15.13
CA CYS A 232 -5.15 -16.70 -15.86
C CYS A 232 -5.16 -15.19 -16.10
N ASP A 233 -4.80 -14.37 -15.11
CA ASP A 233 -4.99 -12.92 -15.21
C ASP A 233 -3.65 -12.20 -15.44
N LEU A 234 -2.66 -12.45 -14.56
CA LEU A 234 -1.40 -11.71 -14.58
C LEU A 234 -0.53 -12.06 -15.80
N LYS A 235 -0.39 -13.36 -16.10
CA LYS A 235 0.44 -13.85 -17.23
C LYS A 235 -0.07 -13.36 -18.57
N GLN A 236 -1.40 -13.27 -18.75
CA GLN A 236 -2.03 -12.77 -19.98
C GLN A 236 -1.71 -11.29 -20.23
N LEU A 237 -1.60 -10.49 -19.16
CA LEU A 237 -1.30 -9.05 -19.29
C LEU A 237 0.15 -8.76 -19.66
N SER A 238 1.05 -9.74 -19.49
CA SER A 238 2.49 -9.65 -19.82
C SER A 238 3.09 -8.31 -19.34
N LEU A 239 2.99 -8.05 -18.04
CA LEU A 239 3.47 -6.81 -17.46
C LEU A 239 4.98 -6.66 -17.67
N SER A 240 5.37 -5.51 -18.21
CA SER A 240 6.77 -5.09 -18.23
C SER A 240 7.28 -4.81 -16.80
N ALA A 241 8.59 -4.82 -16.61
CA ALA A 241 9.20 -4.52 -15.30
C ALA A 241 8.76 -3.16 -14.75
N LYS A 242 8.59 -2.16 -15.62
CA LYS A 242 8.08 -0.82 -15.27
C LYS A 242 6.62 -0.86 -14.80
N GLU A 243 5.75 -1.62 -15.48
CA GLU A 243 4.35 -1.73 -15.05
C GLU A 243 4.23 -2.46 -13.72
N LEU A 244 5.01 -3.52 -13.51
CA LEU A 244 5.03 -4.27 -12.26
C LEU A 244 5.52 -3.39 -11.10
N VAL A 245 6.58 -2.60 -11.28
CA VAL A 245 7.13 -1.75 -10.23
C VAL A 245 6.18 -0.61 -9.86
N LEU A 246 5.50 -0.03 -10.86
CA LEU A 246 4.49 0.99 -10.64
C LEU A 246 3.24 0.40 -9.95
N LEU A 247 2.85 -0.82 -10.31
CA LEU A 247 1.76 -1.53 -9.63
C LEU A 247 2.09 -1.84 -8.17
N LYS A 248 3.32 -2.28 -7.86
CA LYS A 248 3.81 -2.46 -6.48
C LYS A 248 3.71 -1.15 -5.69
N ALA A 249 4.15 -0.03 -6.28
CA ALA A 249 4.06 1.27 -5.63
C ALA A 249 2.59 1.68 -5.36
N ILE A 250 1.66 1.41 -6.29
CA ILE A 250 0.22 1.66 -6.08
C ILE A 250 -0.33 0.82 -4.92
N VAL A 251 0.12 -0.43 -4.76
CA VAL A 251 -0.28 -1.31 -3.65
C VAL A 251 0.24 -0.79 -2.30
N VAL A 252 1.48 -0.29 -2.26
CA VAL A 252 2.06 0.33 -1.06
C VAL A 252 1.36 1.64 -0.70
N LEU A 253 1.08 2.48 -1.69
CA LEU A 253 0.46 3.79 -1.52
C LEU A 253 -1.05 3.68 -1.37
N ASN A 254 -1.48 3.16 -0.21
CA ASN A 254 -2.89 3.09 0.15
C ASN A 254 -3.31 4.28 1.03
N PRO A 255 -4.00 5.30 0.48
CA PRO A 255 -4.46 6.45 1.29
C PRO A 255 -5.54 6.07 2.30
N ASP A 256 -6.18 4.91 2.13
CA ASP A 256 -7.21 4.40 3.04
C ASP A 256 -6.63 3.43 4.08
N ALA A 257 -5.30 3.38 4.24
CA ALA A 257 -4.68 2.52 5.23
C ALA A 257 -5.09 2.95 6.66
N PRO A 258 -5.56 2.01 7.50
CA PRO A 258 -6.00 2.33 8.85
C PRO A 258 -4.80 2.78 9.70
N GLY A 259 -4.97 3.90 10.41
CA GLY A 259 -3.93 4.50 11.25
C GLY A 259 -3.09 5.59 10.58
N LEU A 260 -3.38 5.95 9.32
CA LEU A 260 -2.74 7.09 8.66
C LEU A 260 -3.18 8.43 9.25
N SER A 261 -2.22 9.34 9.42
CA SER A 261 -2.48 10.74 9.73
C SER A 261 -3.13 11.47 8.52
N PRO A 262 -3.97 12.51 8.74
CA PRO A 262 -4.60 13.24 7.64
C PRO A 262 -3.60 13.88 6.66
N ARG A 263 -2.43 14.28 7.17
CA ARG A 263 -1.34 14.83 6.36
C ARG A 263 -0.72 13.74 5.49
N ALA A 264 -0.44 12.56 6.06
CA ALA A 264 0.08 11.43 5.31
C ALA A 264 -0.93 10.91 4.29
N GLN A 265 -2.22 10.83 4.63
CA GLN A 265 -3.28 10.45 3.67
C GLN A 265 -3.27 11.34 2.42
N SER A 266 -3.13 12.66 2.60
CA SER A 266 -3.06 13.61 1.49
C SER A 266 -1.77 13.43 0.66
N ALA A 267 -0.63 13.24 1.31
CA ALA A 267 0.66 13.02 0.63
C ALA A 267 0.69 11.68 -0.13
N VAL A 268 0.20 10.61 0.49
CA VAL A 268 0.07 9.28 -0.12
C VAL A 268 -0.85 9.34 -1.33
N SER A 269 -2.00 10.03 -1.25
CA SER A 269 -2.89 10.23 -2.40
C SER A 269 -2.19 10.96 -3.54
N ALA A 270 -1.50 12.06 -3.25
CA ALA A 270 -0.80 12.84 -4.26
C ALA A 270 0.34 12.03 -4.94
N LEU A 271 1.13 11.29 -4.16
CA LEU A 271 2.16 10.42 -4.71
C LEU A 271 1.55 9.27 -5.53
N ARG A 272 0.45 8.66 -5.07
CA ARG A 272 -0.28 7.62 -5.82
C ARG A 272 -0.78 8.15 -7.17
N ASP A 273 -1.29 9.37 -7.23
CA ASP A 273 -1.73 10.02 -8.48
C ASP A 273 -0.56 10.22 -9.46
N ARG A 274 0.63 10.57 -8.94
CA ARG A 274 1.86 10.64 -9.76
C ARG A 274 2.25 9.27 -10.29
N VAL A 275 2.16 8.21 -9.49
CA VAL A 275 2.42 6.83 -9.93
C VAL A 275 1.40 6.37 -10.98
N HIS A 276 0.11 6.68 -10.82
CA HIS A 276 -0.91 6.42 -11.83
C HIS A 276 -0.61 7.15 -13.15
N SER A 277 -0.21 8.41 -13.07
CA SER A 277 0.20 9.21 -14.23
C SER A 277 1.41 8.61 -14.94
N ALA A 278 2.42 8.17 -14.18
CA ALA A 278 3.60 7.50 -14.73
C ALA A 278 3.26 6.16 -15.40
N LEU A 279 2.35 5.38 -14.82
CA LEU A 279 1.87 4.12 -15.40
C LEU A 279 1.11 4.37 -16.70
N TYR A 280 0.20 5.34 -16.71
CA TYR A 280 -0.53 5.71 -17.93
C TYR A 280 0.43 6.15 -19.03
N GLN A 281 1.38 7.04 -18.71
CA GLN A 281 2.36 7.52 -19.68
C GLN A 281 3.23 6.39 -20.22
N HIS A 282 3.64 5.43 -19.39
CA HIS A 282 4.37 4.25 -19.84
C HIS A 282 3.52 3.42 -20.80
N CYS A 283 2.24 3.18 -20.51
CA CYS A 283 1.32 2.51 -21.42
C CYS A 283 1.19 3.26 -22.77
N VAL A 284 1.02 4.59 -22.74
CA VAL A 284 0.92 5.42 -23.96
C VAL A 284 2.21 5.35 -24.80
N SER A 285 3.37 5.17 -24.17
CA SER A 285 4.64 5.02 -24.89
C SER A 285 4.78 3.69 -25.64
N LEU A 286 3.95 2.69 -25.31
CA LEU A 286 3.98 1.36 -25.90
C LEU A 286 2.86 1.14 -26.94
N ILE A 287 1.70 1.75 -26.74
CA ILE A 287 0.48 1.53 -27.52
C ILE A 287 -0.33 2.82 -27.67
N ASP A 288 -1.22 2.86 -28.66
CA ASP A 288 -2.13 3.98 -28.90
C ASP A 288 -2.88 4.42 -27.63
N SER A 289 -3.08 5.73 -27.44
CA SER A 289 -3.63 6.32 -26.20
C SER A 289 -4.95 5.69 -25.73
N TYR A 290 -5.85 5.35 -26.65
CA TYR A 290 -7.11 4.67 -26.30
C TYR A 290 -6.88 3.25 -25.75
N LYS A 291 -5.99 2.47 -26.39
CA LYS A 291 -5.61 1.13 -25.94
C LYS A 291 -4.80 1.20 -24.64
N ALA A 292 -4.04 2.27 -24.44
CA ALA A 292 -3.28 2.53 -23.20
C ALA A 292 -4.20 2.70 -21.99
N ALA A 293 -5.28 3.46 -22.11
CA ALA A 293 -6.28 3.60 -21.05
C ALA A 293 -6.94 2.26 -20.71
N HIS A 294 -7.28 1.47 -21.72
CA HIS A 294 -7.83 0.12 -21.52
C HIS A 294 -6.84 -0.82 -20.82
N ARG A 295 -5.56 -0.77 -21.22
CA ARG A 295 -4.49 -1.54 -20.57
C ARG A 295 -4.31 -1.11 -19.11
N LEU A 296 -4.25 0.19 -18.84
CA LEU A 296 -4.18 0.71 -17.47
C LEU A 296 -5.32 0.17 -16.62
N ALA A 297 -6.57 0.25 -17.11
CA ALA A 297 -7.72 -0.27 -16.38
C ALA A 297 -7.59 -1.76 -16.07
N LYS A 298 -7.17 -2.59 -17.04
CA LYS A 298 -6.93 -4.02 -16.82
C LYS A 298 -5.83 -4.29 -15.78
N VAL A 299 -4.75 -3.51 -15.79
CA VAL A 299 -3.67 -3.63 -14.80
C VAL A 299 -4.16 -3.26 -13.40
N LEU A 300 -4.95 -2.19 -13.26
CA LEU A 300 -5.50 -1.79 -11.96
C LEU A 300 -6.54 -2.77 -11.44
N LEU A 301 -7.29 -3.43 -12.33
CA LEU A 301 -8.27 -4.47 -11.99
C LEU A 301 -7.64 -5.76 -11.45
N LEU A 302 -6.30 -5.86 -11.38
CA LEU A 302 -5.59 -6.93 -10.68
C LEU A 302 -5.60 -6.77 -9.16
N ILE A 303 -5.67 -5.51 -8.69
CA ILE A 303 -5.53 -5.17 -7.26
C ILE A 303 -6.69 -5.75 -6.42
N PRO A 304 -7.97 -5.70 -6.85
CA PRO A 304 -9.07 -6.21 -6.02
C PRO A 304 -8.99 -7.70 -5.69
N GLN A 305 -8.59 -8.57 -6.63
CA GLN A 305 -8.43 -9.99 -6.32
C GLN A 305 -7.23 -10.21 -5.38
N LEU A 306 -6.15 -9.45 -5.57
CA LEU A 306 -5.00 -9.46 -4.67
C LEU A 306 -5.37 -9.06 -3.24
N THR A 307 -6.17 -8.01 -3.06
CA THR A 307 -6.57 -7.56 -1.72
C THR A 307 -7.49 -8.55 -1.03
N LEU A 308 -8.40 -9.21 -1.76
CA LEU A 308 -9.23 -10.30 -1.20
C LEU A 308 -8.37 -11.48 -0.72
N MET A 309 -7.41 -11.93 -1.53
CA MET A 309 -6.47 -12.98 -1.11
C MET A 309 -5.59 -12.52 0.07
N ALA A 310 -5.18 -11.25 0.08
CA ALA A 310 -4.37 -10.68 1.15
C ALA A 310 -5.09 -10.70 2.50
N VAL A 311 -6.39 -10.41 2.54
CA VAL A 311 -7.19 -10.54 3.76
C VAL A 311 -7.18 -12.00 4.26
N GLU A 312 -7.34 -12.98 3.38
CA GLU A 312 -7.25 -14.39 3.77
C GLU A 312 -5.87 -14.79 4.31
N VAL A 313 -4.79 -14.22 3.77
CA VAL A 313 -3.43 -14.41 4.32
C VAL A 313 -3.32 -13.83 5.72
N VAL A 314 -3.77 -12.60 5.93
CA VAL A 314 -3.71 -11.95 7.25
C VAL A 314 -4.51 -12.73 8.29
N GLU A 315 -5.72 -13.17 7.96
CA GLU A 315 -6.52 -13.98 8.89
C GLU A 315 -5.88 -15.34 9.18
N HIS A 316 -5.28 -16.00 8.18
CA HIS A 316 -4.50 -17.21 8.38
C HIS A 316 -3.31 -17.00 9.33
N LEU A 317 -2.60 -15.88 9.20
CA LEU A 317 -1.50 -15.51 10.09
C LEU A 317 -1.98 -15.27 11.52
N ARG A 318 -3.07 -14.54 11.73
CA ARG A 318 -3.63 -14.28 13.06
C ARG A 318 -4.07 -15.57 13.74
N LEU A 319 -4.72 -16.48 13.01
CA LEU A 319 -5.05 -17.82 13.50
C LEU A 319 -3.79 -18.60 13.87
N ARG A 320 -2.77 -18.59 13.01
CA ARG A 320 -1.48 -19.25 13.29
C ARG A 320 -0.82 -18.70 14.54
N HIS A 321 -0.79 -17.37 14.72
CA HIS A 321 -0.24 -16.73 15.91
C HIS A 321 -0.98 -17.12 17.20
N THR A 322 -2.29 -17.37 17.10
CA THR A 322 -3.12 -17.75 18.24
C THR A 322 -2.89 -19.19 18.71
N PHE A 323 -2.77 -20.13 17.76
CA PHE A 323 -2.82 -21.57 18.07
C PHE A 323 -1.45 -22.28 18.01
N ILE A 324 -0.37 -21.60 17.63
CA ILE A 324 0.97 -22.17 17.70
C ILE A 324 1.38 -22.35 19.18
N ALA A 325 1.61 -23.62 19.57
CA ALA A 325 2.01 -24.01 20.92
C ALA A 325 3.45 -23.59 21.30
N HIS A 326 4.27 -23.16 20.33
CA HIS A 326 5.67 -22.79 20.53
C HIS A 326 5.93 -21.34 20.09
N PRO A 327 5.99 -20.37 21.02
CA PRO A 327 6.19 -18.95 20.73
C PRO A 327 7.43 -18.64 19.88
N LYS A 328 8.47 -19.50 19.94
CA LYS A 328 9.71 -19.36 19.16
C LYS A 328 9.53 -19.53 17.65
N LEU A 329 8.39 -20.07 17.21
CA LEU A 329 8.07 -20.25 15.79
C LEU A 329 7.32 -19.05 15.21
N ILE A 330 6.96 -18.05 16.02
CA ILE A 330 6.27 -16.86 15.56
C ILE A 330 7.32 -15.77 15.30
N ASP A 331 7.29 -15.19 14.10
CA ASP A 331 8.12 -14.03 13.78
C ASP A 331 7.67 -12.82 14.62
N PRO A 332 8.55 -12.21 15.43
CA PRO A 332 8.16 -11.14 16.36
C PRO A 332 7.72 -9.86 15.64
N LEU A 333 8.23 -9.57 14.44
CA LEU A 333 7.82 -8.39 13.68
C LEU A 333 6.47 -8.63 13.00
N LEU A 334 6.23 -9.84 12.50
CA LEU A 334 4.96 -10.19 11.90
C LEU A 334 3.83 -10.25 12.95
N PHE A 335 4.14 -10.73 14.15
CA PHE A 335 3.23 -10.66 15.28
C PHE A 335 2.92 -9.20 15.67
N GLN A 336 3.91 -8.32 15.75
CA GLN A 336 3.65 -6.87 15.95
C GLN A 336 2.81 -6.25 14.82
N LEU A 337 2.91 -6.77 13.59
CA LEU A 337 2.20 -6.24 12.44
C LEU A 337 0.71 -6.57 12.48
N TYR A 338 0.36 -7.83 12.80
CA TYR A 338 -1.02 -8.33 12.69
C TYR A 338 -1.65 -8.84 14.00
N GLY A 339 -0.86 -9.04 15.04
CA GLY A 339 -1.31 -9.61 16.32
C GLY A 339 -1.87 -11.02 16.16
N ASP A 340 -2.67 -11.41 17.14
CA ASP A 340 -3.49 -12.63 17.11
C ASP A 340 -4.98 -12.30 16.84
N ILE A 341 -5.87 -13.28 17.02
CA ILE A 341 -7.32 -13.05 16.82
C ILE A 341 -7.99 -12.31 17.99
N PHE A 342 -7.32 -12.17 19.14
CA PHE A 342 -7.87 -11.54 20.35
C PHE A 342 -7.47 -10.05 20.47
N GLU A 343 -6.37 -9.65 19.83
CA GLU A 343 -5.86 -8.28 19.80
C GLU A 343 -6.39 -7.47 18.60
N GLU A 344 -7.70 -7.26 18.51
CA GLU A 344 -8.22 -6.22 17.61
C GLU A 344 -7.99 -4.83 18.24
N GLY A 345 -7.00 -4.09 17.72
CA GLY A 345 -6.87 -2.65 17.94
C GLY A 345 -6.00 -2.18 19.11
N LYS A 346 -5.10 -3.01 19.66
CA LYS A 346 -4.15 -2.62 20.72
C LYS A 346 -2.67 -2.74 20.30
N THR A 347 -2.27 -2.21 19.15
CA THR A 347 -0.88 -2.32 18.69
C THR A 347 0.09 -1.28 19.27
N GLU A 348 -0.27 -0.52 20.31
CA GLU A 348 0.64 0.47 20.92
C GLU A 348 0.93 0.30 22.42
N GLU A 349 0.26 -0.60 23.14
CA GLU A 349 0.55 -0.81 24.56
C GLU A 349 0.63 -2.31 24.90
N ALA A 350 1.76 -2.69 25.51
CA ALA A 350 2.11 -3.98 26.11
C ALA A 350 2.84 -5.01 25.22
N TYR A 351 4.13 -4.77 24.97
CA TYR A 351 5.13 -5.86 24.95
C TYR A 351 6.02 -5.78 26.19
N LEU A 352 5.38 -5.91 27.34
CA LEU A 352 5.98 -6.46 28.54
C LEU A 352 5.07 -7.64 28.91
N VAL A 353 5.66 -8.78 29.30
CA VAL A 353 5.04 -10.09 29.66
C VAL A 353 5.23 -11.10 28.49
N LEU A 354 6.06 -12.16 28.54
CA LEU A 354 6.76 -12.89 29.62
C LEU A 354 8.01 -13.62 29.10
N VAL A 355 9.00 -13.74 29.99
CA VAL A 355 10.08 -14.74 29.99
C VAL A 355 9.53 -16.14 30.15
#